data_AF-A0AAD8BPM6-F1
#
_entry.id   AF-A0AAD8BPM6-F1
#
_cell.length_a   1.000
_cell.length_b   1.000
_cell.length_c   1.000
_cell.angle_alpha   90.00
_cell.angle_beta   90.00
_cell.angle_gamma   90.00
#
_symmetry.space_group_name_H-M   'P 1'
#
loop_
_entity.id
_entity.type
_entity.pdbx_description
1 polymer ?
#
loop_
_entity_poly.entity_id
_entity_poly.type
_entity_poly.pdbx_seq_one_letter_code
_entity_poly.pdbx_strand_id
1 'polypeptide(L)'
;MSGIEGYVDMSGIEGYVDMSGIEGCVDMSGIEGCVDMSGIVGCVDMSGIVGCVDMSGIEGCVDMSGIEGYVDMSGIEGCVDMSGIVGCVDMSGIVGCVDMSGIEGCVDMSGIVGCVDMSGIVGCVD
;
A
#
# COMPACT_ATOMS: atom_id res chain seq x y z
N MET A 1 3.41 17.62 16.90
CA MET A 1 3.84 16.22 16.90
C MET A 1 5.16 16.19 16.16
N SER A 2 6.21 15.66 16.77
CA SER A 2 7.48 15.44 16.07
C SER A 2 7.28 14.21 15.19
N GLY A 3 7.02 14.43 13.91
CA GLY A 3 7.10 13.35 12.93
C GLY A 3 8.53 12.86 12.78
N ILE A 4 8.71 11.68 12.17
CA ILE A 4 10.03 11.25 11.73
C ILE A 4 10.30 11.97 10.41
N GLU A 5 11.31 12.83 10.37
CA GLU A 5 11.78 13.44 9.12
C GLU A 5 12.88 12.58 8.49
N GLY A 6 12.75 12.27 7.20
CA GLY A 6 13.78 11.61 6.41
C GLY A 6 13.39 10.24 5.85
N TYR A 7 14.41 9.43 5.54
CA TYR A 7 14.23 8.11 4.93
C TYR A 7 14.14 7.03 6.02
N VAL A 8 13.11 6.20 5.95
CA VAL A 8 12.94 5.01 6.79
C VAL A 8 13.14 3.78 5.92
N ASP A 9 14.01 2.86 6.37
CA ASP A 9 14.30 1.58 5.72
C ASP A 9 14.16 0.48 6.76
N MET A 10 13.27 -0.47 6.51
CA MET A 10 13.03 -1.62 7.36
C MET A 10 12.99 -2.91 6.54
N SER A 11 13.74 -3.90 6.99
CA SER A 11 13.79 -5.21 6.32
C SER A 11 13.86 -6.39 7.29
N GLY A 12 13.25 -7.50 6.89
CA GLY A 12 13.37 -8.79 7.58
C GLY A 12 12.72 -8.81 8.98
N ILE A 13 11.59 -8.13 9.13
CA ILE A 13 10.86 -8.04 10.39
C ILE A 13 9.85 -9.19 10.48
N GLU A 14 9.84 -9.91 11.59
CA GLU A 14 8.74 -10.79 11.98
C GLU A 14 7.86 -10.08 13.03
N GLY A 15 6.55 -9.97 12.79
CA GLY A 15 5.58 -9.41 13.72
C GLY A 15 4.85 -8.16 13.20
N TYR A 16 4.46 -7.28 14.13
CA TYR A 16 3.68 -6.09 13.83
C TYR A 16 4.57 -4.87 13.61
N VAL A 17 4.35 -4.15 12.51
CA VAL A 17 4.96 -2.84 12.25
C VAL A 17 3.88 -1.77 12.30
N ASP A 18 4.12 -0.73 13.10
CA ASP A 18 3.25 0.44 13.28
C ASP A 18 4.07 1.69 12.99
N MET A 19 3.66 2.47 11.99
CA MET A 19 4.31 3.72 11.66
C MET A 19 3.29 4.83 11.44
N SER A 20 3.57 5.99 12.03
CA SER A 20 2.74 7.17 11.82
C SER A 20 3.54 8.47 11.77
N GLY A 21 3.05 9.43 11.00
CA GLY A 21 3.57 10.80 10.98
C GLY A 21 4.98 10.91 10.42
N ILE A 22 5.27 10.24 9.30
CA ILE A 22 6.57 10.29 8.64
C ILE A 22 6.52 11.37 7.55
N GLU A 23 7.50 12.28 7.55
CA GLU A 23 7.74 13.20 6.45
C GLU A 23 9.04 12.79 5.73
N GLY A 24 8.87 12.14 4.58
CA GLY A 24 9.96 11.54 3.80
C GLY A 24 9.57 10.20 3.20
N CYS A 25 10.55 9.48 2.66
CA CYS A 25 10.29 8.21 1.98
C CYS A 25 10.41 7.02 2.95
N VAL A 26 9.56 6.02 2.77
CA VAL A 26 9.56 4.76 3.51
C VAL A 26 9.80 3.61 2.54
N ASP A 27 10.74 2.73 2.89
CA ASP A 27 11.06 1.50 2.18
C ASP A 27 10.93 0.33 3.15
N MET A 28 10.08 -0.64 2.81
CA MET A 28 9.84 -1.83 3.61
C MET A 28 9.92 -3.09 2.78
N SER A 29 10.74 -4.05 3.23
CA SER A 29 10.89 -5.31 2.53
C SER A 29 10.93 -6.55 3.43
N GLY A 30 10.33 -7.65 2.99
CA GLY A 30 10.46 -8.95 3.65
C GLY A 30 9.90 -8.96 5.08
N ILE A 31 8.71 -8.40 5.28
CA ILE A 31 8.02 -8.41 6.57
C ILE A 31 7.07 -9.62 6.62
N GLU A 32 7.17 -10.42 7.66
CA GLU A 32 6.20 -11.49 7.96
C GLU A 32 5.34 -11.06 9.16
N GLY A 33 4.11 -10.63 8.88
CA GLY A 33 3.17 -10.10 9.88
C GLY A 33 2.38 -8.91 9.34
N CYS A 34 1.75 -8.14 10.23
CA CYS A 34 0.91 -7.01 9.81
C CYS A 34 1.68 -5.68 9.81
N VAL A 35 1.39 -4.85 8.82
CA VAL A 35 1.90 -3.49 8.67
C VAL A 35 0.74 -2.52 8.75
N ASP A 36 0.84 -1.53 9.64
CA ASP A 36 -0.09 -0.40 9.77
C ASP A 36 0.70 0.89 9.56
N MET A 37 0.30 1.67 8.55
CA MET A 37 0.92 2.95 8.21
C MET A 37 -0.12 4.06 8.09
N SER A 38 0.13 5.17 8.78
CA SER A 38 -0.75 6.33 8.71
C SER A 38 -0.04 7.68 8.65
N GLY A 39 -0.60 8.63 7.90
CA GLY A 39 -0.14 10.02 7.91
C GLY A 39 1.30 10.19 7.42
N ILE A 40 1.66 9.52 6.32
CA ILE A 40 2.96 9.67 5.67
C ILE A 40 2.85 10.75 4.59
N VAL A 41 3.81 11.67 4.58
CA VAL A 41 3.99 12.65 3.50
C VAL A 41 5.31 12.31 2.79
N GLY A 42 5.20 11.72 1.60
CA GLY A 42 6.34 11.21 0.83
C GLY A 42 6.04 9.88 0.13
N CYS A 43 7.06 9.26 -0.44
CA CYS A 43 6.89 7.99 -1.16
C CYS A 43 6.94 6.78 -0.22
N VAL A 44 6.12 5.78 -0.49
CA VAL A 44 6.13 4.49 0.21
C VAL A 44 6.43 3.39 -0.82
N ASP A 45 7.45 2.58 -0.56
CA ASP A 45 7.80 1.38 -1.32
C ASP A 45 7.69 0.16 -0.38
N MET A 46 6.87 -0.82 -0.76
CA MET A 46 6.69 -2.05 -0.01
C MET A 46 6.85 -3.27 -0.90
N SER A 47 7.70 -4.20 -0.47
CA SER A 47 7.93 -5.44 -1.20
C SER A 47 8.00 -6.69 -0.32
N GLY A 48 7.44 -7.81 -0.79
CA GLY A 48 7.61 -9.11 -0.14
C GLY A 48 7.03 -9.19 1.27
N ILE A 49 5.86 -8.58 1.48
CA ILE A 49 5.14 -8.65 2.76
C ILE A 49 4.25 -9.89 2.77
N VAL A 50 4.29 -10.67 3.84
CA VAL A 50 3.38 -11.78 4.08
C VAL A 50 2.54 -11.45 5.31
N GLY A 51 1.27 -11.11 5.11
CA GLY A 51 0.35 -10.67 6.15
C GLY A 51 -0.56 -9.52 5.70
N CYS A 52 -1.18 -8.83 6.66
CA CYS A 52 -2.10 -7.73 6.36
C CYS A 52 -1.34 -6.40 6.25
N VAL A 53 -1.70 -5.57 5.26
CA VAL A 53 -1.22 -4.20 5.10
C VAL A 53 -2.42 -3.27 5.22
N ASP A 54 -2.35 -2.31 6.15
CA ASP A 54 -3.31 -1.21 6.29
C ASP A 54 -2.56 0.11 6.08
N MET A 55 -3.02 0.90 5.09
CA MET A 55 -2.47 2.22 4.80
C MET A 55 -3.56 3.28 4.78
N SER A 56 -3.35 4.34 5.55
CA SER A 56 -4.28 5.47 5.59
C SER A 56 -3.60 6.84 5.54
N GLY A 57 -4.20 7.78 4.80
CA GLY A 57 -3.77 9.19 4.84
C GLY A 57 -2.34 9.42 4.36
N ILE A 58 -1.98 8.80 3.23
CA ILE A 58 -0.67 8.99 2.59
C ILE A 58 -0.78 10.13 1.56
N GLU A 59 0.10 11.12 1.64
CA GLU A 59 0.29 12.15 0.61
C GLU A 59 1.60 11.87 -0.13
N GLY A 60 1.51 11.27 -1.31
CA GLY A 60 2.67 10.84 -2.10
C GLY A 60 2.42 9.57 -2.90
N CYS A 61 3.47 9.03 -3.52
CA CYS A 61 3.37 7.82 -4.34
C CYS A 61 3.49 6.56 -3.47
N VAL A 62 2.70 5.55 -3.77
CA VAL A 62 2.74 4.22 -3.13
C VAL A 62 3.08 3.19 -4.21
N ASP A 63 4.13 2.40 -3.99
CA ASP A 63 4.49 1.24 -4.79
C ASP A 63 4.41 -0.01 -3.91
N MET A 64 3.63 -1.00 -4.32
CA MET A 64 3.50 -2.28 -3.62
C MET A 64 3.74 -3.44 -4.58
N SER A 65 4.66 -4.33 -4.20
CA SER A 65 4.94 -5.53 -4.97
C SER A 65 5.05 -6.80 -4.13
N GLY A 66 4.50 -7.91 -4.63
CA GLY A 66 4.71 -9.23 -4.01
C GLY A 66 4.17 -9.35 -2.60
N ILE A 67 2.96 -8.83 -2.36
CA ILE A 67 2.26 -8.95 -1.07
C ILE A 67 1.41 -10.21 -1.08
N GLU A 68 1.54 -11.06 -0.05
CA GLU A 68 0.64 -12.19 0.20
C GLU A 68 -0.21 -11.89 1.45
N GLY A 69 -1.49 -11.60 1.26
CA GLY A 69 -2.42 -11.29 2.35
C GLY A 69 -3.47 -10.24 1.98
N TYR A 70 -4.01 -9.56 3.00
CA TYR A 70 -5.04 -8.53 2.82
C TYR A 70 -4.40 -7.14 2.71
N VAL A 71 -4.81 -6.34 1.73
CA VAL A 71 -4.38 -4.96 1.56
C VAL A 71 -5.59 -4.04 1.73
N ASP A 72 -5.54 -3.14 2.69
CA ASP A 72 -6.49 -2.04 2.88
C ASP A 72 -5.79 -0.71 2.59
N MET A 73 -6.34 0.09 1.68
CA MET A 73 -5.84 1.42 1.39
C MET A 73 -6.96 2.44 1.44
N SER A 74 -6.77 3.48 2.26
CA SER A 74 -7.73 4.56 2.36
C SER A 74 -7.08 5.95 2.35
N GLY A 75 -7.71 6.90 1.64
CA GLY A 75 -7.32 8.31 1.71
C GLY A 75 -5.90 8.60 1.22
N ILE A 76 -5.50 8.00 0.10
CA ILE A 76 -4.21 8.23 -0.56
C ILE A 76 -4.35 9.41 -1.53
N GLU A 77 -3.51 10.43 -1.42
CA GLU A 77 -3.37 11.50 -2.41
C GLU A 77 -2.04 11.34 -3.15
N GLY A 78 -2.09 10.80 -4.37
CA GLY A 78 -0.91 10.49 -5.19
C GLY A 78 -1.11 9.26 -6.08
N CYS A 79 -0.05 8.78 -6.71
CA CYS A 79 -0.11 7.60 -7.56
C CYS A 79 0.03 6.33 -6.73
N VAL A 80 -0.70 5.28 -7.11
CA VAL A 80 -0.62 3.95 -6.52
C VAL A 80 -0.25 2.96 -7.62
N ASP A 81 0.83 2.23 -7.45
CA ASP A 81 1.22 1.09 -8.29
C ASP A 81 1.17 -0.18 -7.44
N MET A 82 0.43 -1.19 -7.91
CA MET A 82 0.32 -2.48 -7.27
C MET A 82 0.62 -3.60 -8.24
N SER A 83 1.55 -4.47 -7.87
CA SER A 83 1.90 -5.64 -8.66
C SER A 83 2.05 -6.92 -7.84
N GLY A 84 1.57 -8.05 -8.39
CA GLY A 84 1.85 -9.37 -7.80
C GLY A 84 1.26 -9.57 -6.39
N ILE A 85 0.06 -9.07 -6.15
CA ILE A 85 -0.66 -9.25 -4.88
C ILE A 85 -1.41 -10.58 -4.91
N VAL A 86 -1.27 -11.40 -3.87
CA VAL A 86 -2.07 -12.61 -3.66
C VAL A 86 -2.94 -12.42 -2.41
N GLY A 87 -4.25 -12.27 -2.60
CA GLY A 87 -5.21 -11.98 -1.54
C GLY A 87 -6.16 -10.84 -1.93
N CYS A 88 -6.95 -10.34 -0.96
CA CYS A 88 -7.93 -9.30 -1.25
C CYS A 88 -7.32 -7.90 -1.11
N VAL A 89 -7.79 -7.00 -1.96
CA VAL A 89 -7.42 -5.58 -1.98
C VAL A 89 -8.70 -4.76 -1.82
N ASP A 90 -8.75 -3.91 -0.80
CA ASP A 90 -9.79 -2.89 -0.62
C ASP A 90 -9.13 -1.52 -0.80
N MET A 91 -9.69 -0.71 -1.69
CA MET A 91 -9.24 0.65 -1.94
C MET A 91 -10.40 1.63 -1.84
N SER A 92 -10.22 2.65 -1.00
CA SER A 92 -11.19 3.71 -0.83
C SER A 92 -10.57 5.11 -0.84
N GLY A 93 -11.22 6.06 -1.52
CA GLY A 93 -10.87 7.47 -1.39
C GLY A 93 -9.46 7.85 -1.90
N ILE A 94 -8.99 7.19 -2.96
CA ILE A 94 -7.71 7.52 -3.60
C ILE A 94 -7.92 8.68 -4.58
N VAL A 95 -7.07 9.70 -4.51
CA VAL A 95 -7.01 10.81 -5.47
C VAL A 95 -5.68 10.74 -6.23
N GLY A 96 -5.73 10.35 -7.49
CA GLY A 96 -4.55 10.13 -8.33
C GLY A 96 -4.73 8.93 -9.26
N CYS A 97 -3.65 8.50 -9.90
CA CYS A 97 -3.69 7.34 -10.78
C CYS A 97 -3.39 6.05 -10.03
N VAL A 98 -4.13 5.00 -10.35
CA VAL A 98 -3.98 3.64 -9.82
C VAL A 98 -3.61 2.73 -10.98
N ASP A 99 -2.46 2.06 -10.89
CA ASP A 99 -2.06 0.97 -11.78
C ASP A 99 -2.08 -0.33 -10.99
N MET A 100 -2.76 -1.34 -11.52
CA MET A 100 -2.85 -2.67 -10.91
C MET A 100 -2.51 -3.75 -11.92
N SER A 101 -1.54 -4.58 -11.56
CA SER A 101 -1.14 -5.72 -12.36
C SER A 101 -0.97 -7.01 -11.56
N GLY A 102 -1.45 -8.13 -12.09
CA GLY A 102 -1.14 -9.45 -11.52
C GLY A 102 -1.67 -9.69 -10.11
N ILE A 103 -2.88 -9.21 -9.81
CA ILE A 103 -3.56 -9.47 -8.53
C ILE A 103 -4.33 -10.79 -8.63
N GLU A 104 -4.07 -11.74 -7.72
CA GLU A 104 -4.85 -12.97 -7.54
C GLU A 104 -5.69 -12.86 -6.28
N GLY A 105 -6.99 -12.58 -6.43
CA GLY A 105 -7.92 -12.35 -5.34
C GLY A 105 -9.01 -11.33 -5.70
N CYS A 106 -9.74 -10.87 -4.69
CA CYS A 106 -10.82 -9.90 -4.91
C CYS A 106 -10.32 -8.47 -4.73
N VAL A 107 -10.77 -7.58 -5.61
CA VAL A 107 -10.48 -6.14 -5.56
C VAL A 107 -11.81 -5.41 -5.36
N ASP A 108 -11.94 -4.64 -4.29
CA ASP A 108 -13.04 -3.69 -4.07
C ASP A 108 -12.49 -2.27 -4.25
N MET A 109 -13.12 -1.47 -5.12
CA MET A 109 -12.73 -0.09 -5.35
C MET A 109 -13.89 0.87 -5.16
N SER A 110 -13.72 1.81 -4.24
CA SER A 110 -14.69 2.88 -4.02
C SER A 110 -14.03 4.26 -3.94
N GLY A 111 -14.69 5.29 -4.45
CA GLY A 111 -14.22 6.68 -4.26
C GLY A 111 -12.86 7.01 -4.90
N ILE A 112 -12.42 6.27 -5.92
CA ILE A 112 -11.21 6.59 -6.68
C ILE A 112 -11.48 7.79 -7.62
N VAL A 113 -10.65 8.82 -7.53
CA VAL A 113 -10.68 10.00 -8.40
C VAL A 113 -9.37 10.09 -9.18
N GLY A 114 -9.41 9.63 -10.43
CA GLY A 114 -8.27 9.69 -11.35
C GLY A 114 -8.32 8.58 -12.38
N CYS A 115 -7.15 8.19 -12.90
CA CYS A 115 -7.06 7.12 -13.88
C CYS A 115 -6.88 5.77 -13.19
N VAL A 116 -7.56 4.73 -13.66
CA VAL A 116 -7.37 3.36 -13.18
C VAL A 116 -6.99 2.50 -14.37
N ASP A 117 -5.81 1.89 -14.31
CA ASP A 117 -5.37 0.82 -15.20
C ASP A 117 -5.40 -0.51 -14.45
N MET A 118 -5.95 -1.53 -15.08
CA MET A 118 -6.11 -2.86 -14.50
C MET A 118 -5.75 -3.91 -15.53
N SER A 119 -4.74 -4.70 -15.22
CA SER A 119 -4.31 -5.81 -16.05
C SER A 119 -4.03 -7.05 -15.20
N GLY A 120 -4.28 -8.25 -15.73
CA GLY A 120 -3.91 -9.49 -15.05
C GLY A 120 -4.57 -9.72 -13.67
N ILE A 121 -5.76 -9.15 -13.43
CA ILE A 121 -6.55 -9.46 -12.23
C ILE A 121 -7.23 -10.82 -12.41
N VAL A 122 -7.05 -11.72 -11.45
CA VAL A 122 -7.70 -13.03 -11.38
C VAL A 122 -8.52 -13.10 -10.09
N GLY A 123 -9.83 -12.91 -10.21
CA GLY A 123 -10.76 -12.96 -9.09
C GLY A 123 -11.96 -12.04 -9.33
N CYS A 124 -12.56 -11.55 -8.25
CA CYS A 124 -13.67 -10.60 -8.34
C CYS A 124 -13.16 -9.16 -8.35
N VAL A 125 -13.83 -8.29 -9.10
CA VAL A 125 -13.56 -6.84 -9.11
C VAL A 125 -14.92 -6.18 -8.94
N ASP A 126 -15.10 -5.48 -7.82
CA ASP A 126 -16.32 -4.78 -7.45
C ASP A 126 -16.11 -3.25 -7.48
#